data_AF-A0A6B3FLV7-F1
#
_entry.id   AF-A0A6B3FLV7-F1
#
_cell.length_a   1.000
_cell.length_b   1.000
_cell.length_c   1.000
_cell.angle_alpha   90.00
_cell.angle_beta   90.00
_cell.angle_gamma   90.00
#
_symmetry.space_group_name_H-M   'P 1'
#
loop_
_entity.id
_entity.type
_entity.pdbx_description
1 polymer ?
#
loop_
_entity_poly.entity_id
_entity_poly.type
_entity_poly.pdbx_seq_one_letter_code
_entity_poly.pdbx_strand_id
1 'polypeptide(L)'
;AAADRRVDAGRITPAPALRDNCSQLYRADGRAPAVIFHEGFLPKDTVGGQYDLEAYVLVNQPSPYVSTSYDHDLYKQWKSDWNYYIDAPGGIDVNRTIGDTHRWAEQREVAFAGGIRSEFIVGACPIDRTAKQEIMSECVDNPGYRPWRRR
;
A
#
# COMPACT_ATOMS: atom_id res chain seq x y z
N ALA A 1 -8.40 -4.79 5.80
CA ALA A 1 -7.27 -4.19 6.55
C ALA A 1 -7.48 -2.72 6.98
N ALA A 2 -8.62 -2.09 6.65
CA ALA A 2 -8.82 -0.63 6.76
C ALA A 2 -8.43 0.00 8.11
N ALA A 3 -7.65 1.07 8.03
CA ALA A 3 -7.34 2.00 9.12
C ALA A 3 -8.45 3.04 9.29
N ASP A 4 -8.98 3.58 8.19
CA ASP A 4 -10.18 4.40 8.18
C ASP A 4 -11.40 3.57 7.79
N ARG A 5 -12.31 3.38 8.76
CA ARG A 5 -13.52 2.56 8.59
C ARG A 5 -14.69 3.31 7.95
N ARG A 6 -14.53 4.60 7.64
CA ARG A 6 -15.56 5.39 6.93
C ARG A 6 -15.60 5.10 5.43
N VAL A 7 -14.65 4.32 4.92
CA VAL A 7 -14.64 3.91 3.51
C VAL A 7 -15.91 3.15 3.14
N ASP A 8 -16.51 3.53 2.02
CA ASP A 8 -17.70 2.89 1.49
C ASP A 8 -17.32 2.00 0.29
N ALA A 9 -17.22 0.70 0.54
CA ALA A 9 -16.85 -0.27 -0.49
C ALA A 9 -17.84 -0.32 -1.66
N GLY A 10 -19.10 0.09 -1.47
CA GLY A 10 -20.11 0.11 -2.52
C GLY A 10 -19.89 1.19 -3.58
N ARG A 11 -19.01 2.17 -3.31
CA ARG A 11 -18.68 3.26 -4.25
C ARG A 11 -17.51 2.93 -5.18
N ILE A 12 -16.78 1.85 -4.92
CA ILE A 12 -15.57 1.47 -5.66
C ILE A 12 -15.94 1.08 -7.09
N THR A 13 -15.30 1.71 -8.08
CA THR A 13 -15.46 1.38 -9.50
C THR A 13 -14.10 1.16 -10.18
N PRO A 14 -14.03 0.30 -11.21
CA PRO A 14 -15.05 -0.70 -11.58
C PRO A 14 -15.18 -1.79 -10.50
N ALA A 15 -15.97 -2.84 -10.75
CA ALA A 15 -16.15 -3.93 -9.81
C ALA A 15 -14.78 -4.51 -9.39
N PRO A 16 -14.39 -4.45 -8.11
CA PRO A 16 -13.02 -4.73 -7.71
C PRO A 16 -12.72 -6.23 -7.74
N ALA A 17 -11.61 -6.61 -8.38
CA ALA A 17 -11.04 -7.93 -8.22
C ALA A 17 -10.22 -7.95 -6.92
N LEU A 18 -10.76 -8.58 -5.89
CA LEU A 18 -10.07 -8.70 -4.62
C LEU A 18 -8.86 -9.63 -4.75
N ARG A 19 -7.76 -9.25 -4.11
CA ARG A 19 -6.59 -10.10 -3.93
C ARG A 19 -6.98 -11.36 -3.15
N ASP A 20 -6.61 -12.51 -3.69
CA ASP A 20 -6.93 -13.85 -3.17
C ASP A 20 -5.75 -14.55 -2.47
N ASN A 21 -4.56 -13.96 -2.55
CA ASN A 21 -3.37 -14.47 -1.89
C ASN A 21 -3.00 -13.61 -0.66
N CYS A 22 -2.00 -14.09 0.03
CA CYS A 22 -1.37 -13.41 1.15
C CYS A 22 0.13 -13.23 0.85
N SER A 23 0.53 -12.88 -0.36
CA SER A 23 1.93 -12.45 -0.56
C SER A 23 2.23 -11.21 0.28
N GLN A 24 3.48 -11.06 0.71
CA GLN A 24 3.95 -9.83 1.31
C GLN A 24 3.89 -8.70 0.28
N LEU A 25 3.53 -7.50 0.73
CA LEU A 25 3.41 -6.32 -0.11
C LEU A 25 4.37 -5.24 0.37
N TYR A 26 4.64 -4.29 -0.51
CA TYR A 26 5.62 -3.24 -0.32
C TYR A 26 5.03 -1.87 -0.57
N ARG A 27 5.51 -0.87 0.16
CA ARG A 27 5.11 0.53 -0.05
C ARG A 27 6.28 1.46 0.18
N ALA A 28 6.63 2.21 -0.85
CA ALA A 28 7.55 3.33 -0.73
C ALA A 28 6.82 4.55 -0.13
N ASP A 29 7.33 5.14 0.95
CA ASP A 29 6.74 6.33 1.59
C ASP A 29 7.83 7.26 2.12
N GLY A 30 7.53 8.56 2.21
CA GLY A 30 8.44 9.56 2.78
C GLY A 30 8.24 9.74 4.29
N ARG A 31 7.10 9.30 4.83
CA ARG A 31 6.81 9.41 6.27
C ARG A 31 7.63 8.39 7.06
N ALA A 32 8.12 8.80 8.22
CA ALA A 32 8.96 7.98 9.07
C ALA A 32 8.18 6.87 9.82
N PRO A 33 8.84 5.76 10.19
CA PRO A 33 8.21 4.64 10.89
C PRO A 33 7.52 5.04 12.20
N ALA A 34 8.06 6.02 12.93
CA ALA A 34 7.45 6.52 14.16
C ALA A 34 6.00 7.03 13.96
N VAL A 35 5.68 7.58 12.78
CA VAL A 35 4.33 8.02 12.43
C VAL A 35 3.51 6.83 11.94
N ILE A 36 4.05 6.08 10.97
CA ILE A 36 3.31 4.99 10.31
C ILE A 36 3.01 3.83 11.26
N PHE A 37 3.90 3.50 12.19
CA PHE A 37 3.67 2.44 13.18
C PHE A 37 2.65 2.85 14.24
N HIS A 38 2.44 4.15 14.45
CA HIS A 38 1.40 4.64 15.35
C HIS A 38 0.03 4.70 14.64
N GLU A 39 -0.03 5.29 13.45
CA GLU A 39 -1.29 5.59 12.76
C GLU A 39 -1.76 4.49 11.80
N GLY A 40 -0.82 3.68 11.31
CA GLY A 40 -0.99 2.92 10.08
C GLY A 40 -0.87 3.80 8.83
N PHE A 41 -1.22 3.24 7.67
CA PHE A 41 -1.39 4.02 6.46
C PHE A 41 -2.83 4.47 6.32
N LEU A 42 -3.08 5.74 6.65
CA LEU A 42 -4.36 6.38 6.38
C LEU A 42 -4.46 6.81 4.90
N PRO A 43 -5.63 6.63 4.27
CA PRO A 43 -5.89 7.18 2.94
C PRO A 43 -6.05 8.71 3.00
N LYS A 44 -5.99 9.38 1.85
CA LYS A 44 -6.09 10.85 1.80
C LYS A 44 -7.51 11.35 2.02
N ASP A 45 -8.51 10.67 1.46
CA ASP A 45 -9.91 11.07 1.58
C ASP A 45 -10.88 9.90 1.34
N THR A 46 -11.51 9.39 2.39
CA THR A 46 -12.53 8.33 2.29
C THR A 46 -13.94 8.86 2.01
N VAL A 47 -14.18 10.16 2.06
CA VAL A 47 -15.53 10.74 1.96
C VAL A 47 -15.72 11.37 0.58
N GLY A 48 -14.88 12.32 0.22
CA GLY A 48 -14.93 13.07 -1.05
C GLY A 48 -13.94 12.58 -2.11
N GLY A 49 -13.09 11.59 -1.78
CA GLY A 49 -12.00 11.16 -2.64
C GLY A 49 -12.45 10.42 -3.91
N GLN A 50 -11.49 10.17 -4.79
CA GLN A 50 -11.69 9.43 -6.02
C GLN A 50 -11.86 7.93 -5.77
N TYR A 51 -13.09 7.42 -5.91
CA TYR A 51 -13.40 6.00 -5.77
C TYR A 51 -13.22 5.20 -7.07
N ASP A 52 -13.13 5.87 -8.22
CA ASP A 52 -12.77 5.19 -9.46
C ASP A 52 -11.28 4.84 -9.46
N LEU A 53 -11.01 3.53 -9.46
CA LEU A 53 -9.67 2.97 -9.33
C LEU A 53 -8.81 3.30 -10.56
N GLU A 54 -9.38 3.26 -11.76
CA GLU A 54 -8.64 3.60 -12.98
C GLU A 54 -8.22 5.08 -12.98
N ALA A 55 -9.15 5.99 -12.68
CA ALA A 55 -8.85 7.41 -12.56
C ALA A 55 -7.83 7.69 -11.45
N TYR A 56 -7.89 6.97 -10.34
CA TYR A 56 -6.90 7.05 -9.27
C TYR A 56 -5.49 6.64 -9.76
N VAL A 57 -5.37 5.48 -10.41
CA VAL A 57 -4.09 4.95 -10.91
C VAL A 57 -3.47 5.87 -11.96
N LEU A 58 -4.28 6.52 -12.79
CA LEU A 58 -3.80 7.41 -13.84
C LEU A 58 -3.28 8.76 -13.33
N VAL A 59 -3.97 9.38 -12.36
CA VAL A 59 -3.76 10.79 -11.98
C VAL A 59 -3.18 10.97 -10.58
N ASN A 60 -3.25 9.95 -9.71
CA ASN A 60 -2.78 10.01 -8.32
C ASN A 60 -3.36 11.19 -7.50
N GLN A 61 -4.68 11.32 -7.53
CA GLN A 61 -5.45 12.33 -6.79
C GLN A 61 -5.88 11.83 -5.39
N PRO A 62 -6.31 12.72 -4.46
CA PRO A 62 -6.86 12.29 -3.17
C PRO A 62 -7.95 11.22 -3.33
N SER A 63 -7.81 10.11 -2.60
CA SER A 63 -8.61 8.90 -2.80
C SER A 63 -8.77 8.14 -1.47
N PRO A 64 -9.70 7.16 -1.40
CA PRO A 64 -9.85 6.26 -0.26
C PRO A 64 -8.76 5.17 -0.25
N TYR A 65 -7.83 5.18 -1.22
CA TYR A 65 -6.87 4.11 -1.44
C TYR A 65 -5.50 4.42 -0.84
N VAL A 66 -4.86 3.38 -0.35
CA VAL A 66 -3.42 3.33 -0.12
C VAL A 66 -2.83 2.30 -1.06
N SER A 67 -2.00 2.75 -2.00
CA SER A 67 -1.25 1.87 -2.91
C SER A 67 -0.16 1.08 -2.19
N THR A 68 -0.03 -0.16 -2.60
CA THR A 68 1.06 -1.07 -2.28
C THR A 68 1.42 -1.85 -3.54
N SER A 69 2.52 -2.58 -3.54
CA SER A 69 2.96 -3.37 -4.68
C SER A 69 3.38 -4.77 -4.27
N TYR A 70 3.22 -5.74 -5.17
CA TYR A 70 3.87 -7.04 -5.06
C TYR A 70 5.38 -6.99 -5.32
N ASP A 71 5.87 -5.96 -6.01
CA ASP A 71 7.28 -5.80 -6.35
C ASP A 71 8.04 -5.14 -5.18
N HIS A 72 8.91 -5.92 -4.56
CA HIS A 72 9.83 -5.47 -3.52
C HIS A 72 10.66 -4.27 -3.97
N ASP A 73 11.13 -4.28 -5.22
CA ASP A 73 12.10 -3.32 -5.73
C ASP A 73 11.46 -2.05 -6.30
N LEU A 74 10.13 -1.94 -6.23
CA LEU A 74 9.42 -0.80 -6.78
C LEU A 74 9.89 0.53 -6.15
N TYR A 75 10.36 0.51 -4.89
CA TYR A 75 10.92 1.70 -4.23
C TYR A 75 12.08 2.36 -5.02
N LYS A 76 12.81 1.60 -5.85
CA LYS A 76 13.92 2.12 -6.68
C LYS A 76 13.47 3.10 -7.77
N GLN A 77 12.18 3.11 -8.08
CA GLN A 77 11.55 3.99 -9.07
C GLN A 77 11.02 5.29 -8.45
N TRP A 78 10.94 5.37 -7.11
CA TRP A 78 10.29 6.48 -6.40
C TRP A 78 11.28 7.29 -5.55
N LYS A 79 10.95 8.57 -5.34
CA LYS A 79 11.67 9.44 -4.40
C LYS A 79 11.07 9.30 -3.00
N SER A 80 11.33 8.17 -2.35
CA SER A 80 10.86 7.85 -1.01
C SER A 80 12.03 7.72 -0.04
N ASP A 81 11.75 7.81 1.26
CA ASP A 81 12.78 7.65 2.31
C ASP A 81 12.77 6.24 2.91
N TRP A 82 11.63 5.53 2.79
CA TRP A 82 11.41 4.24 3.42
C TRP A 82 10.71 3.28 2.47
N ASN A 83 11.08 2.02 2.54
CA ASN A 83 10.33 0.90 1.99
C ASN A 83 9.66 0.13 3.13
N TYR A 84 8.34 0.07 3.11
CA TYR A 84 7.55 -0.58 4.14
C TYR A 84 7.14 -1.99 3.71
N TYR A 85 7.20 -2.90 4.67
CA TYR A 85 6.87 -4.31 4.51
C TYR A 85 5.47 -4.54 5.10
N ILE A 86 4.56 -5.07 4.30
CA ILE A 86 3.12 -5.14 4.63
C ILE A 86 2.63 -6.59 4.55
N ASP A 87 2.06 -7.07 5.66
CA ASP A 87 1.33 -8.33 5.73
C ASP A 87 -0.14 -8.04 6.08
N ALA A 88 -0.93 -7.74 5.06
CA ALA A 88 -2.33 -7.35 5.21
C ALA A 88 -3.29 -8.28 4.44
N PRO A 89 -4.45 -8.65 5.01
CA PRO A 89 -5.49 -9.38 4.29
C PRO A 89 -6.25 -8.48 3.30
N GLY A 90 -6.62 -9.06 2.15
CA GLY A 90 -7.40 -8.40 1.11
C GLY A 90 -6.56 -7.41 0.28
N GLY A 91 -7.20 -6.30 -0.10
CA GLY A 91 -6.71 -5.37 -1.10
C GLY A 91 -7.34 -5.64 -2.47
N ILE A 92 -7.38 -4.61 -3.31
CA ILE A 92 -7.87 -4.69 -4.70
C ILE A 92 -6.67 -4.88 -5.59
N ASP A 93 -6.64 -5.96 -6.35
CA ASP A 93 -5.60 -6.19 -7.34
C ASP A 93 -5.89 -5.33 -8.58
N VAL A 94 -5.05 -4.32 -8.81
CA VAL A 94 -5.32 -3.28 -9.81
C VAL A 94 -5.35 -3.90 -11.20
N ASN A 95 -4.33 -4.67 -11.58
CA ASN A 95 -4.24 -5.25 -12.91
C ASN A 95 -5.39 -6.22 -13.19
N ARG A 96 -5.84 -6.98 -12.18
CA ARG A 96 -7.03 -7.85 -12.32
C ARG A 96 -8.34 -7.06 -12.42
N THR A 97 -8.38 -5.82 -11.95
CA THR A 97 -9.59 -4.97 -11.92
C THR A 97 -9.73 -4.13 -13.18
N ILE A 98 -8.64 -3.50 -13.65
CA ILE A 98 -8.66 -2.55 -14.78
C ILE A 98 -7.87 -3.02 -16.00
N GLY A 99 -7.36 -4.26 -15.97
CA GLY A 99 -6.49 -4.82 -17.01
C GLY A 99 -5.01 -4.48 -16.79
N ASP A 100 -4.14 -5.04 -17.62
CA ASP A 100 -2.67 -4.94 -17.52
C ASP A 100 -2.03 -4.17 -18.69
N THR A 101 -2.84 -3.45 -19.47
CA THR A 101 -2.40 -2.68 -20.64
C THR A 101 -2.16 -1.20 -20.33
N HIS A 102 -2.51 -0.73 -19.13
CA HIS A 102 -2.30 0.64 -18.70
C HIS A 102 -0.81 0.93 -18.39
N ARG A 103 -0.43 2.21 -18.44
CA ARG A 103 0.96 2.70 -18.26
C ARG A 103 1.66 2.21 -16.98
N TRP A 104 0.90 1.81 -15.96
CA TRP A 104 1.41 1.49 -14.63
C TRP A 104 1.27 0.01 -14.27
N ALA A 105 0.91 -0.85 -15.22
CA ALA A 105 0.66 -2.27 -14.96
C ALA A 105 1.89 -3.01 -14.40
N GLU A 106 3.09 -2.58 -14.80
CA GLU A 106 4.36 -3.10 -14.30
C GLU A 106 4.58 -2.88 -12.79
N GLN A 107 3.87 -1.93 -12.18
CA GLN A 107 3.94 -1.68 -10.74
C GLN A 107 3.26 -2.80 -9.93
N ARG A 108 2.43 -3.65 -10.55
CA ARG A 108 1.73 -4.76 -9.89
C ARG A 108 1.05 -4.30 -8.60
N GLU A 109 0.21 -3.28 -8.74
CA GLU A 109 -0.35 -2.56 -7.60
C GLU A 109 -1.48 -3.36 -6.91
N VAL A 110 -1.49 -3.27 -5.58
CA VAL A 110 -2.63 -3.64 -4.73
C VAL A 110 -3.09 -2.39 -3.98
N ALA A 111 -4.34 -1.98 -4.23
CA ALA A 111 -4.94 -0.80 -3.61
C ALA A 111 -5.77 -1.19 -2.37
N PHE A 112 -5.46 -0.59 -1.22
CA PHE A 112 -6.23 -0.79 0.01
C PHE A 112 -7.23 0.33 0.26
N ALA A 113 -8.52 0.04 0.04
CA ALA A 113 -9.61 0.92 0.40
C ALA A 113 -9.71 1.08 1.93
N GLY A 114 -9.71 2.33 2.42
CA GLY A 114 -9.64 2.64 3.85
C GLY A 114 -8.24 2.49 4.45
N GLY A 115 -7.23 2.25 3.62
CA GLY A 115 -5.85 2.12 4.06
C GLY A 115 -5.53 0.85 4.85
N ILE A 116 -4.48 0.92 5.68
CA ILE A 116 -3.85 -0.25 6.30
C ILE A 116 -3.55 0.04 7.76
N ARG A 117 -4.14 -0.74 8.68
CA ARG A 117 -3.84 -0.62 10.12
C ARG A 117 -2.40 -1.00 10.44
N SER A 118 -1.83 -0.35 11.45
CA SER A 118 -0.47 -0.61 11.92
C SER A 118 -0.22 -2.10 12.23
N GLU A 119 -1.20 -2.83 12.76
CA GLU A 119 -1.05 -4.26 13.06
C GLU A 119 -0.71 -5.15 11.84
N PHE A 120 -0.90 -4.65 10.62
CA PHE A 120 -0.56 -5.33 9.36
C PHE A 120 0.72 -4.81 8.71
N ILE A 121 1.42 -3.87 9.33
CA ILE A 121 2.70 -3.35 8.87
C ILE A 121 3.78 -4.10 9.64
N VAL A 122 4.63 -4.83 8.94
CA VAL A 122 5.68 -5.68 9.52
C VAL A 122 6.83 -4.82 10.03
N GLY A 123 7.27 -3.86 9.21
CA GLY A 123 8.44 -3.04 9.48
C GLY A 123 8.75 -2.12 8.32
N ALA A 124 9.90 -1.45 8.38
CA ALA A 124 10.37 -0.54 7.35
C ALA A 124 11.90 -0.55 7.26
N CYS A 125 12.43 -0.42 6.06
CA CYS A 125 13.85 -0.19 5.81
C CYS A 125 14.06 1.20 5.21
N PRO A 126 15.00 2.00 5.72
CA PRO A 126 15.35 3.27 5.09
C PRO A 126 16.05 3.01 3.75
N ILE A 127 15.91 3.95 2.82
CA ILE A 127 16.44 3.84 1.47
C ILE A 127 17.62 4.81 1.30
N ASP A 128 18.77 4.31 0.88
CA ASP A 128 19.81 5.13 0.25
C ASP A 128 19.34 5.55 -1.14
N ARG A 129 18.96 6.83 -1.28
CA ARG A 129 18.44 7.40 -2.53
C ARG A 129 19.48 7.48 -3.65
N THR A 130 20.76 7.56 -3.31
CA THR A 130 21.85 7.59 -4.30
C THR A 130 22.13 6.19 -4.82
N ALA A 131 22.28 5.22 -3.92
CA ALA A 131 22.53 3.83 -4.28
C ALA A 131 21.27 3.10 -4.78
N LYS A 132 20.08 3.64 -4.51
CA LYS A 132 18.77 2.99 -4.72
C LYS A 132 18.70 1.63 -4.03
N GLN A 133 19.18 1.57 -2.80
CA GLN A 133 19.25 0.35 -2.00
C GLN A 133 18.64 0.60 -0.63
N GLU A 134 18.03 -0.42 -0.05
CA GLU A 134 17.67 -0.39 1.37
C GLU A 134 18.94 -0.45 2.21
N ILE A 135 18.97 0.33 3.27
CA ILE A 135 20.03 0.28 4.28
C ILE A 135 19.61 -0.80 5.28
N MET A 136 19.89 -2.06 4.95
CA MET A 136 19.38 -3.24 5.67
C MET A 136 19.72 -3.25 7.16
N SER A 137 20.85 -2.66 7.55
CA SER A 137 21.29 -2.55 8.95
C SER A 137 20.44 -1.59 9.79
N GLU A 138 19.64 -0.75 9.15
CA GLU A 138 18.81 0.28 9.78
C GLU A 138 17.30 -0.03 9.66
N CYS A 139 16.94 -1.23 9.20
CA CYS A 139 15.55 -1.65 9.20
C CYS A 139 14.99 -1.72 10.63
N VAL A 140 13.74 -1.34 10.77
CA VAL A 140 13.02 -1.32 12.04
C VAL A 140 11.76 -2.16 11.96
N ASP A 141 11.61 -3.07 12.92
CA ASP A 141 10.39 -3.84 13.08
C ASP A 141 9.30 -3.00 13.74
N ASN A 142 8.07 -3.20 13.31
CA ASN A 142 6.92 -2.57 13.95
C ASN A 142 6.53 -3.35 15.22
N PRO A 143 6.64 -2.77 16.44
CA PRO A 143 6.22 -3.45 17.66
C PRO A 143 4.70 -3.72 17.71
N GLY A 144 3.93 -2.99 16.92
CA GLY A 144 2.49 -3.15 16.74
C GLY A 144 2.09 -4.30 15.82
N TYR A 145 3.02 -4.90 15.06
CA TYR A 145 2.71 -5.96 14.10
C TYR A 145 2.06 -7.18 14.78
N ARG A 146 1.02 -7.74 14.16
CA ARG A 146 0.30 -8.93 14.63
C ARG A 146 0.15 -9.93 13.47
N PRO A 147 0.95 -11.02 13.43
CA PRO A 147 0.75 -12.09 12.48
C PRO A 147 -0.67 -12.65 12.58
N TRP A 148 -1.37 -12.72 11.46
CA TRP A 148 -2.80 -13.11 11.42
C TRP A 148 -3.03 -14.46 10.73
N ARG A 149 -1.99 -15.02 10.11
CA ARG A 149 -2.03 -16.36 9.52
C ARG A 149 -1.77 -17.38 10.62
N ARG A 150 -2.59 -18.43 10.67
CA ARG A 150 -2.30 -19.58 11.54
C ARG A 150 -1.02 -20.25 11.03
N ARG A 151 -0.09 -20.54 11.94
CA ARG A 151 1.03 -21.44 11.67
C ARG A 151 0.51 -22.85 11.43
#